data_AF-A0A8B2ZNC5-F1
#
_entry.id   AF-A0A8B2ZNC5-F1
#
_cell.length_a   1.000
_cell.length_b   1.000
_cell.length_c   1.000
_cell.angle_alpha   90.00
_cell.angle_beta   90.00
_cell.angle_gamma   90.00
#
_symmetry.space_group_name_H-M   'P 1'
#
loop_
_entity.id
_entity.type
_entity.pdbx_description
1 polymer ?
#
loop_
_entity_poly.entity_id
_entity_poly.type
_entity_poly.pdbx_seq_one_letter_code
_entity_poly.pdbx_strand_id
1 'polypeptide(L)'
;MNVFRAINRWVRPYMYDDEIKIPKKERKETKKQVKLTKITKAHKKPTELEAVKRGQLGVKLITLKEVLDKDSAFQRLDKSDSHIAYYFHSSNKHQIAVRFEPQSGFRYYKRNDIKRKNFKPLIYPKYESSDKTHLIPVGFHGSENDPRLLIGWSSKLNRGGIKKHEEKVININQNHTIYWFVDVEKHRDSGGAYWTSTVWFEDGSLLDEKKFYDKSKFHWSE
;
A
#
# COMPACT_ATOMS: atom_id res chain seq x y z
N MET A 1 31.90 -29.77 10.02
CA MET A 1 31.10 -29.21 11.15
C MET A 1 31.41 -30.05 12.39
N ASN A 2 31.87 -29.41 13.48
CA ASN A 2 32.48 -30.08 14.63
C ASN A 2 31.46 -30.86 15.48
N VAL A 3 31.58 -32.18 15.55
CA VAL A 3 30.69 -33.11 16.29
C VAL A 3 30.58 -32.74 17.78
N PHE A 4 31.68 -32.29 18.39
CA PHE A 4 31.71 -31.85 19.78
C PHE A 4 30.78 -30.66 20.08
N ARG A 5 30.58 -29.75 19.10
CA ARG A 5 29.67 -28.60 19.26
C ARG A 5 28.20 -29.04 19.23
N ALA A 6 27.87 -30.08 18.45
CA ALA A 6 26.52 -30.61 18.38
C ALA A 6 26.12 -31.33 19.68
N ILE A 7 27.03 -32.13 20.23
CA ILE A 7 26.83 -32.83 21.52
C ILE A 7 26.69 -31.81 22.65
N ASN A 8 27.57 -30.80 22.71
CA ASN A 8 27.55 -29.79 23.77
C ASN A 8 26.28 -28.91 23.72
N ARG A 9 25.74 -28.65 22.51
CA ARG A 9 24.45 -27.95 22.32
C ARG A 9 23.25 -28.78 22.77
N TRP A 10 23.33 -30.10 22.66
CA TRP A 10 22.28 -31.00 23.16
C TRP A 10 22.25 -31.06 24.70
N VAL A 11 23.42 -31.09 25.34
CA VAL A 11 23.55 -31.19 26.81
C VAL A 11 23.36 -29.84 27.52
N ARG A 12 23.71 -28.72 26.87
CA ARG A 12 23.60 -27.36 27.44
C ARG A 12 22.98 -26.38 26.45
N PRO A 13 21.69 -26.54 26.08
CA PRO A 13 21.05 -25.71 25.06
C PRO A 13 21.03 -24.22 25.42
N TYR A 14 20.95 -23.89 26.72
CA TYR A 14 20.93 -22.52 27.26
C TYR A 14 22.27 -21.76 27.17
N MET A 15 23.38 -22.44 26.91
CA MET A 15 24.70 -21.80 26.68
C MET A 15 24.84 -21.27 25.25
N TYR A 16 23.91 -21.65 24.37
CA TYR A 16 23.84 -21.18 23.01
C TYR A 16 22.63 -20.27 22.93
N ASP A 17 22.87 -18.95 23.02
CA ASP A 17 21.92 -17.93 22.58
C ASP A 17 21.81 -18.04 21.07
N ASP A 18 21.13 -19.08 20.60
CA ASP A 18 20.55 -19.06 19.28
C ASP A 18 19.44 -18.01 19.39
N GLU A 19 19.78 -16.74 19.13
CA GLU A 19 18.78 -15.77 18.71
C GLU A 19 17.89 -16.52 17.73
N ILE A 20 16.63 -16.74 18.08
CA ILE A 20 15.68 -17.43 17.20
C ILE A 20 15.59 -16.53 15.98
N LYS A 21 16.42 -16.78 14.97
CA LYS A 21 16.44 -16.05 13.72
C LYS A 21 15.15 -16.45 13.04
N ILE A 22 14.09 -15.69 13.32
CA ILE A 22 12.81 -15.84 12.63
C ILE A 22 13.16 -15.78 11.14
N PRO A 23 12.85 -16.85 10.37
CA PRO A 23 13.23 -16.91 8.98
C PRO A 23 12.64 -15.69 8.26
N LYS A 24 13.51 -14.81 7.75
CA LYS A 24 13.07 -13.65 6.97
C LYS A 24 12.52 -14.18 5.65
N LYS A 25 11.25 -13.91 5.37
CA LYS A 25 10.69 -14.19 4.05
C LYS A 25 11.35 -13.30 3.01
N GLU A 26 11.80 -13.91 1.92
CA GLU A 26 12.37 -13.19 0.79
C GLU A 26 11.32 -12.93 -0.28
N ARG A 27 11.42 -11.79 -0.94
CA ARG A 27 10.55 -11.46 -2.08
C ARG A 27 10.98 -12.25 -3.30
N LYS A 28 10.02 -12.66 -4.11
CA LYS A 28 10.26 -13.23 -5.43
C LYS A 28 9.89 -12.21 -6.49
N GLU A 29 10.80 -11.97 -7.42
CA GLU A 29 10.55 -11.05 -8.54
C GLU A 29 9.60 -11.64 -9.59
N THR A 30 9.43 -12.96 -9.58
CA THR A 30 8.54 -13.66 -10.52
C THR A 30 7.07 -13.41 -10.18
N LYS A 31 6.31 -13.00 -11.19
CA LYS A 31 4.87 -12.76 -11.06
C LYS A 31 4.13 -14.07 -10.88
N LYS A 32 3.38 -14.21 -9.80
CA LYS A 32 2.48 -15.34 -9.59
C LYS A 32 1.19 -15.12 -10.38
N GLN A 33 0.89 -16.04 -11.31
CA GLN A 33 -0.38 -16.00 -12.03
C GLN A 33 -1.49 -16.55 -11.14
N VAL A 34 -2.57 -15.77 -11.00
CA VAL A 34 -3.77 -16.16 -10.27
C VAL A 34 -4.97 -15.91 -11.16
N LYS A 35 -5.93 -16.84 -11.16
CA LYS A 35 -7.19 -16.67 -11.89
C LYS A 35 -7.98 -15.53 -11.26
N LEU A 36 -8.33 -14.53 -12.08
CA LEU A 36 -9.15 -13.41 -11.64
C LEU A 36 -10.60 -13.88 -11.48
N THR A 37 -11.15 -13.76 -10.28
CA THR A 37 -12.58 -13.87 -10.04
C THR A 37 -13.23 -12.54 -10.38
N LYS A 38 -14.28 -12.54 -11.22
CA LYS A 38 -15.03 -11.31 -11.52
C LYS A 38 -15.85 -10.92 -10.29
N ILE A 39 -15.60 -9.72 -9.77
CA ILE A 39 -16.41 -9.17 -8.68
C ILE A 39 -17.83 -8.86 -9.18
N THR A 40 -18.84 -9.41 -8.49
CA THR A 40 -20.24 -9.01 -8.63
C THR A 40 -20.70 -8.13 -7.46
N LYS A 41 -21.84 -7.43 -7.62
CA LYS A 41 -22.41 -6.54 -6.59
C LYS A 41 -22.68 -7.25 -5.25
N ALA A 42 -22.87 -8.58 -5.25
CA ALA A 42 -23.12 -9.37 -4.05
C ALA A 42 -21.91 -9.46 -3.08
N HIS A 43 -20.69 -9.23 -3.57
CA HIS A 43 -19.49 -9.22 -2.72
C HIS A 43 -19.30 -7.92 -1.92
N LYS A 44 -20.11 -6.89 -2.19
CA LYS A 44 -20.06 -5.62 -1.46
C LYS A 44 -20.83 -5.78 -0.14
N LYS A 45 -20.16 -6.22 0.91
CA LYS A 45 -20.75 -6.23 2.26
C LYS A 45 -20.76 -4.79 2.79
N PRO A 46 -21.91 -4.28 3.28
CA PRO A 46 -21.98 -2.97 3.88
C PRO A 46 -21.52 -3.04 5.34
N THR A 47 -20.23 -3.29 5.56
CA THR A 47 -19.69 -3.35 6.93
C THR A 47 -18.91 -2.07 7.20
N GLU A 48 -19.24 -1.42 8.32
CA GLU A 48 -18.67 -0.15 8.82
C GLU A 48 -19.25 1.17 8.28
N LEU A 49 -20.55 1.20 7.98
CA LEU A 49 -21.30 2.45 7.81
C LEU A 49 -21.18 3.40 9.02
N GLU A 50 -20.96 2.86 10.22
CA GLU A 50 -20.80 3.66 11.44
C GLU A 50 -19.37 4.21 11.63
N ALA A 51 -18.32 3.43 11.34
CA ALA A 51 -16.93 3.88 11.50
C ALA A 51 -16.60 5.00 10.50
N VAL A 52 -17.05 4.87 9.25
CA VAL A 52 -16.94 5.91 8.21
C VAL A 52 -17.74 7.16 8.58
N LYS A 53 -18.94 7.01 9.17
CA LYS A 53 -19.74 8.15 9.67
C LYS A 53 -19.05 8.87 10.83
N ARG A 54 -18.39 8.13 11.73
CA ARG A 54 -17.59 8.66 12.84
C ARG A 54 -16.24 9.24 12.39
N GLY A 55 -15.88 9.13 11.11
CA GLY A 55 -14.61 9.63 10.57
C GLY A 55 -13.40 8.81 10.99
N GLN A 56 -13.60 7.59 11.49
CA GLN A 56 -12.51 6.68 11.81
C GLN A 56 -11.98 6.07 10.51
N LEU A 57 -10.66 6.13 10.32
CA LEU A 57 -9.99 5.45 9.22
C LEU A 57 -10.07 3.93 9.43
N GLY A 58 -10.38 3.21 8.35
CA GLY A 58 -10.35 1.74 8.32
C GLY A 58 -8.95 1.13 8.42
N VAL A 59 -7.93 1.98 8.50
CA VAL A 59 -6.52 1.62 8.67
C VAL A 59 -5.89 2.50 9.75
N LYS A 60 -5.04 1.90 10.58
CA LYS A 60 -4.23 2.63 11.56
C LYS A 60 -2.99 3.18 10.86
N LEU A 61 -2.88 4.50 10.74
CA LEU A 61 -1.73 5.16 10.09
C LEU A 61 -0.60 5.44 11.08
N ILE A 62 0.60 4.97 10.77
CA ILE A 62 1.85 5.21 11.48
C ILE A 62 2.76 6.04 10.58
N THR A 63 3.15 7.23 11.03
CA THR A 63 4.06 8.10 10.28
C THR A 63 5.51 7.70 10.56
N LEU A 64 6.27 7.47 9.50
CA LEU A 64 7.68 7.12 9.53
C LEU A 64 8.54 8.37 9.34
N LYS A 65 9.76 8.33 9.87
CA LYS A 65 10.78 9.37 9.69
C LYS A 65 11.71 9.09 8.51
N GLU A 66 11.73 7.86 8.02
CA GLU A 66 12.67 7.38 7.00
C GLU A 66 11.93 6.83 5.79
N VAL A 67 12.56 6.98 4.63
CA VAL A 67 12.10 6.46 3.34
C VAL A 67 12.13 4.94 3.38
N LEU A 68 11.09 4.31 2.84
CA LEU A 68 11.04 2.87 2.62
C LEU A 68 11.54 2.52 1.22
N ASP A 69 12.44 1.54 1.15
CA ASP A 69 12.65 0.75 -0.06
C ASP A 69 11.62 -0.42 -0.13
N LYS A 70 11.61 -1.16 -1.24
CA LYS A 70 10.66 -2.26 -1.46
C LYS A 70 10.85 -3.43 -0.48
N ASP A 71 12.09 -3.75 -0.12
CA ASP A 71 12.42 -4.90 0.74
C ASP A 71 12.11 -4.57 2.20
N SER A 72 12.49 -3.38 2.65
CA SER A 72 12.15 -2.78 3.93
C SER A 72 10.64 -2.64 4.10
N ALA A 73 9.92 -2.17 3.07
CA ALA A 73 8.47 -2.15 3.07
C ALA A 73 7.89 -3.55 3.25
N PHE A 74 8.34 -4.53 2.47
CA PHE A 74 7.85 -5.91 2.56
C PHE A 74 8.11 -6.54 3.93
N GLN A 75 9.35 -6.45 4.45
CA GLN A 75 9.69 -6.99 5.77
C GLN A 75 8.88 -6.36 6.89
N ARG A 76 8.59 -5.06 6.77
CA ARG A 76 7.77 -4.33 7.74
C ARG A 76 6.30 -4.78 7.66
N LEU A 77 5.77 -5.03 6.46
CA LEU A 77 4.41 -5.53 6.27
C LEU A 77 4.22 -7.00 6.69
N ASP A 78 5.24 -7.84 6.51
CA ASP A 78 5.21 -9.25 6.95
C ASP A 78 5.14 -9.34 8.48
N LYS A 79 5.78 -8.40 9.18
CA LYS A 79 5.78 -8.30 10.65
C LYS A 79 4.59 -7.51 11.22
N SER A 80 3.86 -6.77 10.40
CA SER A 80 2.76 -5.94 10.86
C SER A 80 1.46 -6.70 10.90
N ASP A 81 0.58 -6.33 11.82
CA ASP A 81 -0.81 -6.74 11.76
C ASP A 81 -1.49 -6.17 10.50
N SER A 82 -2.61 -6.78 10.16
CA SER A 82 -3.46 -6.32 9.06
C SER A 82 -4.01 -4.92 9.35
N HIS A 83 -4.22 -4.13 8.28
CA HIS A 83 -4.78 -2.77 8.34
C HIS A 83 -3.93 -1.74 9.11
N ILE A 84 -2.64 -2.02 9.32
CA ILE A 84 -1.66 -1.02 9.74
C ILE A 84 -0.98 -0.45 8.50
N ALA A 85 -1.12 0.86 8.32
CA ALA A 85 -0.56 1.60 7.22
C ALA A 85 0.67 2.39 7.66
N TYR A 86 1.81 2.14 7.04
CA TYR A 86 3.03 2.91 7.24
C TYR A 86 3.13 4.00 6.19
N TYR A 87 3.25 5.23 6.65
CA TYR A 87 3.22 6.43 5.82
C TYR A 87 4.52 7.20 5.95
N PHE A 88 5.08 7.67 4.85
CA PHE A 88 6.22 8.58 4.84
C PHE A 88 5.98 9.71 3.85
N HIS A 89 6.38 10.94 4.21
CA HIS A 89 6.30 12.08 3.32
C HIS A 89 7.45 13.05 3.53
N SER A 90 7.88 13.65 2.43
CA SER A 90 8.93 14.66 2.33
C SER A 90 8.69 15.49 1.06
N SER A 91 9.54 16.50 0.84
CA SER A 91 9.50 17.38 -0.33
C SER A 91 9.70 16.70 -1.69
N ASN A 92 10.16 15.44 -1.72
CA ASN A 92 10.42 14.69 -2.94
C ASN A 92 9.81 13.27 -2.98
N LYS A 93 9.30 12.75 -1.86
CA LYS A 93 8.73 11.41 -1.76
C LYS A 93 7.47 11.37 -0.91
N HIS A 94 6.55 10.51 -1.29
CA HIS A 94 5.32 10.24 -0.57
C HIS A 94 4.96 8.77 -0.73
N GLN A 95 4.94 8.06 0.39
CA GLN A 95 4.93 6.61 0.41
C GLN A 95 3.87 6.09 1.36
N ILE A 96 3.25 4.99 0.96
CA ILE A 96 2.37 4.23 1.83
C ILE A 96 2.57 2.73 1.62
N ALA A 97 2.69 1.99 2.72
CA ALA A 97 2.78 0.54 2.74
C ALA A 97 1.70 -0.01 3.68
N VAL A 98 0.86 -0.95 3.20
CA VAL A 98 -0.22 -1.53 4.01
C VAL A 98 -0.38 -3.02 3.73
N ARG A 99 -0.65 -3.79 4.79
CA ARG A 99 -1.09 -5.18 4.72
C ARG A 99 -2.61 -5.24 4.77
N PHE A 100 -3.22 -5.95 3.83
CA PHE A 100 -4.65 -6.18 3.80
C PHE A 100 -4.98 -7.66 3.79
N GLU A 101 -5.90 -8.05 4.67
CA GLU A 101 -6.54 -9.37 4.65
C GLU A 101 -7.44 -9.55 3.43
N PRO A 102 -7.85 -10.80 3.13
CA PRO A 102 -8.89 -11.05 2.15
C PRO A 102 -10.15 -10.19 2.39
N GLN A 103 -10.85 -9.84 1.31
CA GLN A 103 -12.11 -9.09 1.30
C GLN A 103 -12.00 -7.63 1.81
N SER A 104 -10.79 -7.08 1.95
CA SER A 104 -10.59 -5.71 2.43
C SER A 104 -10.98 -4.63 1.42
N GLY A 105 -10.80 -4.89 0.11
CA GLY A 105 -11.07 -3.90 -0.94
C GLY A 105 -12.54 -3.45 -1.13
N PHE A 106 -13.49 -4.04 -0.38
CA PHE A 106 -14.91 -3.70 -0.44
C PHE A 106 -15.52 -3.26 0.89
N ARG A 107 -14.71 -3.15 1.95
CA ARG A 107 -15.21 -2.77 3.27
C ARG A 107 -15.89 -1.39 3.20
N TYR A 108 -15.35 -0.46 2.41
CA TYR A 108 -15.86 0.92 2.35
C TYR A 108 -16.33 1.33 0.94
N TYR A 109 -17.64 1.35 0.71
CA TYR A 109 -18.21 1.67 -0.60
C TYR A 109 -18.86 3.07 -0.69
N LYS A 110 -19.22 3.68 0.45
CA LYS A 110 -19.94 4.94 0.47
C LYS A 110 -18.98 6.11 0.30
N ARG A 111 -19.11 6.83 -0.82
CA ARG A 111 -18.35 8.06 -1.08
C ARG A 111 -18.95 9.24 -0.34
N ASN A 112 -18.10 10.11 0.18
CA ASN A 112 -18.49 11.42 0.70
C ASN A 112 -17.95 12.51 -0.22
N ASP A 113 -18.75 12.88 -1.23
CA ASP A 113 -18.35 13.84 -2.24
C ASP A 113 -18.09 15.25 -1.69
N ILE A 114 -18.78 15.64 -0.61
CA ILE A 114 -18.59 16.96 0.02
C ILE A 114 -17.19 17.04 0.63
N LYS A 115 -16.82 16.05 1.45
CA LYS A 115 -15.47 15.96 2.03
C LYS A 115 -14.40 15.89 0.95
N ARG A 116 -14.61 15.06 -0.08
CA ARG A 116 -13.67 14.96 -1.19
C ARG A 116 -13.53 16.28 -1.95
N LYS A 117 -14.61 17.01 -2.23
CA LYS A 117 -14.56 18.30 -2.96
C LYS A 117 -13.81 19.40 -2.21
N ASN A 118 -13.95 19.46 -0.88
CA ASN A 118 -13.32 20.50 -0.06
C ASN A 118 -11.87 20.18 0.33
N PHE A 119 -11.45 18.91 0.21
CA PHE A 119 -10.10 18.48 0.55
C PHE A 119 -9.02 19.11 -0.35
N LYS A 120 -7.88 19.51 0.23
CA LYS A 120 -6.70 19.99 -0.50
C LYS A 120 -5.55 19.00 -0.33
N PRO A 121 -5.07 18.35 -1.40
CA PRO A 121 -3.94 17.41 -1.32
C PRO A 121 -2.61 18.11 -1.07
N LEU A 122 -1.66 17.40 -0.45
CA LEU A 122 -0.28 17.87 -0.24
C LEU A 122 0.54 17.89 -1.54
N ILE A 123 0.18 16.99 -2.46
CA ILE A 123 0.85 16.83 -3.76
C ILE A 123 -0.19 17.03 -4.84
N TYR A 124 0.04 17.95 -5.77
CA TYR A 124 -0.88 18.19 -6.89
C TYR A 124 -0.21 18.94 -8.06
N PRO A 125 -0.70 18.77 -9.30
CA PRO A 125 -0.28 19.58 -10.44
C PRO A 125 -0.56 21.08 -10.23
N LYS A 126 0.44 21.93 -10.48
CA LYS A 126 0.33 23.39 -10.28
C LYS A 126 -0.53 24.09 -11.33
N TYR A 127 -0.43 23.63 -12.58
CA TYR A 127 -0.96 24.35 -13.74
C TYR A 127 -2.03 23.57 -14.51
N GLU A 128 -2.28 22.31 -14.12
CA GLU A 128 -3.21 21.43 -14.81
C GLU A 128 -4.34 21.01 -13.86
N SER A 129 -5.54 20.78 -14.42
CA SER A 129 -6.63 20.18 -13.66
C SER A 129 -6.29 18.73 -13.32
N SER A 130 -6.68 18.31 -12.12
CA SER A 130 -6.36 16.97 -11.60
C SER A 130 -7.54 16.36 -10.87
N ASP A 131 -7.56 15.03 -10.84
CA ASP A 131 -8.44 14.29 -9.95
C ASP A 131 -7.79 14.17 -8.57
N LYS A 132 -8.62 14.11 -7.53
CA LYS A 132 -8.19 13.65 -6.21
C LYS A 132 -8.12 12.14 -6.24
N THR A 133 -6.91 11.63 -6.39
CA THR A 133 -6.62 10.23 -6.59
C THR A 133 -6.13 9.60 -5.30
N HIS A 134 -6.73 8.47 -4.96
CA HIS A 134 -6.37 7.69 -3.78
C HIS A 134 -5.14 6.83 -4.08
N LEU A 135 -4.13 6.85 -3.21
CA LEU A 135 -2.94 6.00 -3.36
C LEU A 135 -3.28 4.51 -3.27
N ILE A 136 -4.18 4.20 -2.34
CA ILE A 136 -4.82 2.90 -2.19
C ILE A 136 -6.32 3.17 -2.27
N PRO A 137 -7.12 2.42 -3.03
CA PRO A 137 -8.54 2.74 -3.22
C PRO A 137 -9.32 2.89 -1.90
N VAL A 138 -10.25 3.84 -1.88
CA VAL A 138 -11.14 4.09 -0.72
C VAL A 138 -11.78 2.82 -0.15
N GLY A 139 -12.03 1.82 -1.00
CA GLY A 139 -12.54 0.50 -0.63
C GLY A 139 -11.81 -0.18 0.53
N PHE A 140 -10.51 0.09 0.69
CA PHE A 140 -9.63 -0.51 1.68
C PHE A 140 -9.52 0.26 3.01
N HIS A 141 -9.75 1.58 3.01
CA HIS A 141 -9.45 2.43 4.16
C HIS A 141 -10.57 3.42 4.54
N GLY A 142 -11.56 3.65 3.68
CA GLY A 142 -12.78 4.39 3.98
C GLY A 142 -12.68 5.90 4.15
N SER A 143 -11.50 6.49 4.00
CA SER A 143 -11.29 7.94 4.11
C SER A 143 -11.35 8.63 2.74
N GLU A 144 -11.95 9.81 2.65
CA GLU A 144 -12.09 10.61 1.42
C GLU A 144 -11.41 11.99 1.53
N ASN A 145 -10.72 12.27 2.65
CA ASN A 145 -10.16 13.58 2.96
C ASN A 145 -8.87 13.51 3.79
N ASP A 146 -8.15 12.38 3.75
CA ASP A 146 -6.87 12.24 4.44
C ASP A 146 -5.70 12.58 3.50
N PRO A 147 -4.87 13.58 3.83
CA PRO A 147 -3.76 13.99 2.99
C PRO A 147 -2.65 12.97 2.81
N ARG A 148 -2.64 11.92 3.63
CA ARG A 148 -1.68 10.81 3.55
C ARG A 148 -2.10 9.75 2.54
N LEU A 149 -3.34 9.80 2.06
CA LEU A 149 -3.97 8.80 1.22
C LEU A 149 -4.44 9.35 -0.12
N LEU A 150 -4.59 10.67 -0.24
CA LEU A 150 -5.05 11.33 -1.46
C LEU A 150 -4.05 12.35 -1.98
N ILE A 151 -3.76 12.27 -3.27
CA ILE A 151 -2.97 13.25 -4.01
C ILE A 151 -3.78 13.79 -5.21
N GLY A 152 -3.44 14.98 -5.68
CA GLY A 152 -3.87 15.46 -7.00
C GLY A 152 -3.06 14.74 -8.07
N TRP A 153 -3.72 14.11 -9.05
CA TRP A 153 -3.06 13.38 -10.13
C TRP A 153 -3.80 13.53 -11.46
N SER A 154 -3.12 13.29 -12.59
CA SER A 154 -3.75 13.31 -13.91
C SER A 154 -5.00 12.43 -13.98
N SER A 155 -6.14 13.04 -14.34
CA SER A 155 -7.41 12.33 -14.51
C SER A 155 -7.32 11.22 -15.56
N LYS A 156 -6.49 11.40 -16.60
CA LYS A 156 -6.25 10.39 -17.64
C LYS A 156 -5.57 9.15 -17.07
N LEU A 157 -4.55 9.33 -16.23
CA LEU A 157 -3.85 8.21 -15.58
C LEU A 157 -4.72 7.55 -14.52
N ASN A 158 -5.38 8.35 -13.69
CA ASN A 158 -6.29 7.91 -12.63
C ASN A 158 -7.40 7.00 -13.20
N ARG A 159 -8.18 7.53 -14.15
CA ARG A 159 -9.33 6.81 -14.73
C ARG A 159 -8.95 5.70 -15.71
N GLY A 160 -7.69 5.70 -16.15
CA GLY A 160 -7.13 4.76 -17.12
C GLY A 160 -6.32 3.66 -16.46
N GLY A 161 -4.99 3.79 -16.50
CA GLY A 161 -4.05 2.75 -16.09
C GLY A 161 -4.09 2.42 -14.61
N ILE A 162 -4.25 3.43 -13.75
CA ILE A 162 -4.32 3.26 -12.29
C ILE A 162 -5.56 2.46 -11.94
N LYS A 163 -6.74 2.90 -12.39
CA LYS A 163 -8.01 2.18 -12.18
C LYS A 163 -7.95 0.70 -12.59
N LYS A 164 -7.36 0.39 -13.75
CA LYS A 164 -7.21 -1.01 -14.20
C LYS A 164 -6.32 -1.83 -13.26
N HIS A 165 -5.24 -1.23 -12.75
CA HIS A 165 -4.37 -1.88 -11.78
C HIS A 165 -5.08 -2.08 -10.44
N GLU A 166 -5.79 -1.07 -9.93
CA GLU A 166 -6.60 -1.16 -8.72
C GLU A 166 -7.66 -2.26 -8.81
N GLU A 167 -8.43 -2.31 -9.90
CA GLU A 167 -9.45 -3.33 -10.14
C GLU A 167 -8.84 -4.74 -10.10
N LYS A 168 -7.66 -4.94 -10.72
CA LYS A 168 -6.95 -6.22 -10.67
C LYS A 168 -6.59 -6.60 -9.22
N VAL A 169 -6.00 -5.69 -8.47
CA VAL A 169 -5.59 -5.92 -7.07
C VAL A 169 -6.80 -6.20 -6.18
N ILE A 170 -7.89 -5.45 -6.35
CA ILE A 170 -9.16 -5.64 -5.65
C ILE A 170 -9.75 -7.03 -5.93
N ASN A 171 -9.77 -7.48 -7.20
CA ASN A 171 -10.25 -8.83 -7.57
C ASN A 171 -9.45 -9.91 -6.83
N ILE A 172 -8.12 -9.78 -6.79
CA ILE A 172 -7.24 -10.78 -6.16
C ILE A 172 -7.37 -10.75 -4.63
N ASN A 173 -7.50 -9.56 -4.04
CA ASN A 173 -7.70 -9.40 -2.61
C ASN A 173 -9.00 -10.06 -2.09
N GLN A 174 -9.95 -10.44 -2.95
CA GLN A 174 -11.11 -11.21 -2.50
C GLN A 174 -10.74 -12.48 -1.73
N ASN A 175 -9.68 -13.17 -2.18
CA ASN A 175 -9.31 -14.48 -1.67
C ASN A 175 -7.89 -14.52 -1.09
N HIS A 176 -7.15 -13.42 -1.17
CA HIS A 176 -5.74 -13.39 -0.80
C HIS A 176 -5.40 -12.17 0.07
N THR A 177 -4.58 -12.43 1.09
CA THR A 177 -3.83 -11.39 1.78
C THR A 177 -2.86 -10.75 0.79
N ILE A 178 -2.81 -9.43 0.77
CA ILE A 178 -1.90 -8.66 -0.08
C ILE A 178 -1.10 -7.65 0.74
N TYR A 179 0.14 -7.43 0.32
CA TYR A 179 0.99 -6.35 0.79
C TYR A 179 1.08 -5.32 -0.32
N TRP A 180 0.57 -4.11 -0.07
CA TRP A 180 0.49 -3.06 -1.07
C TRP A 180 1.41 -1.91 -0.68
N PHE A 181 2.40 -1.64 -1.53
CA PHE A 181 3.30 -0.51 -1.42
C PHE A 181 3.12 0.46 -2.58
N VAL A 182 2.97 1.74 -2.28
CA VAL A 182 2.91 2.82 -3.25
C VAL A 182 3.98 3.84 -2.92
N ASP A 183 4.81 4.16 -3.91
CA ASP A 183 5.89 5.15 -3.85
C ASP A 183 5.65 6.21 -4.92
N VAL A 184 5.38 7.43 -4.47
CA VAL A 184 5.28 8.61 -5.33
C VAL A 184 6.56 9.41 -5.16
N GLU A 185 7.30 9.58 -6.26
CA GLU A 185 8.59 10.25 -6.28
C GLU A 185 8.56 11.43 -7.27
N LYS A 186 9.13 12.56 -6.85
CA LYS A 186 9.31 13.71 -7.72
C LYS A 186 10.40 13.40 -8.75
N HIS A 187 10.12 13.69 -10.02
CA HIS A 187 11.13 13.65 -11.06
C HIS A 187 12.10 14.82 -10.87
N ARG A 188 13.40 14.52 -10.78
CA ARG A 188 14.44 15.50 -10.43
C ARG A 188 14.48 16.71 -11.37
N ASP A 189 14.40 16.48 -12.68
CA ASP A 189 14.63 17.54 -13.67
C ASP A 189 13.36 18.20 -14.23
N SER A 190 12.30 17.44 -14.50
CA SER A 190 11.11 17.97 -15.19
C SER A 190 10.11 18.66 -14.27
N GLY A 191 10.21 18.43 -12.95
CA GLY A 191 9.16 18.77 -11.98
C GLY A 191 7.93 17.85 -12.03
N GLY A 192 7.95 16.83 -12.90
CA GLY A 192 6.99 15.74 -12.97
C GLY A 192 7.03 14.84 -11.74
N ALA A 193 6.22 13.78 -11.74
CA ALA A 193 6.22 12.78 -10.68
C ALA A 193 5.96 11.38 -11.22
N TYR A 194 6.62 10.39 -10.62
CA TYR A 194 6.31 8.98 -10.83
C TYR A 194 5.48 8.45 -9.69
N TRP A 195 4.50 7.63 -10.04
CA TRP A 195 3.76 6.78 -9.12
C TRP A 195 4.12 5.33 -9.41
N THR A 196 4.76 4.67 -8.46
CA THR A 196 5.04 3.23 -8.53
C THR A 196 4.16 2.49 -7.52
N SER A 197 3.36 1.55 -8.01
CA SER A 197 2.52 0.68 -7.19
C SER A 197 3.03 -0.74 -7.30
N THR A 198 3.49 -1.31 -6.19
CA THR A 198 3.97 -2.69 -6.10
C THR A 198 3.10 -3.46 -5.11
N VAL A 199 2.63 -4.64 -5.53
CA VAL A 199 1.78 -5.50 -4.71
C VAL A 199 2.38 -6.89 -4.64
N TRP A 200 2.47 -7.43 -3.43
CA TRP A 200 2.92 -8.80 -3.16
C TRP A 200 1.81 -9.63 -2.53
N PHE A 201 1.94 -10.93 -2.68
CA PHE A 201 1.27 -11.89 -1.82
C PHE A 201 2.04 -12.06 -0.51
N GLU A 202 1.36 -12.58 0.51
CA GLU A 202 1.93 -12.90 1.83
C GLU A 202 3.06 -13.94 1.79
N ASP A 203 3.16 -14.72 0.71
CA ASP A 203 4.26 -15.68 0.46
C ASP A 203 5.51 -15.04 -0.16
N GLY A 204 5.51 -13.71 -0.36
CA GLY A 204 6.60 -12.95 -0.96
C GLY A 204 6.57 -12.89 -2.49
N SER A 205 5.66 -13.59 -3.16
CA SER A 205 5.56 -13.52 -4.62
C SER A 205 4.98 -12.18 -5.11
N LEU A 206 5.50 -11.68 -6.21
CA LEU A 206 5.01 -10.46 -6.84
C LEU A 206 3.63 -10.71 -7.47
N LEU A 207 2.63 -9.91 -7.09
CA LEU A 207 1.29 -9.93 -7.69
C LEU A 207 1.26 -9.03 -8.93
N ASP A 208 1.65 -7.77 -8.76
CA ASP A 208 1.79 -6.83 -9.87
C ASP A 208 2.67 -5.65 -9.48
N GLU A 209 3.27 -5.03 -10.50
CA GLU A 209 3.99 -3.77 -10.36
C GLU A 209 3.66 -2.88 -11.56
N LYS A 210 3.35 -1.62 -11.29
CA LYS A 210 3.06 -0.60 -12.29
C LYS A 210 3.73 0.72 -11.93
N LYS A 211 4.33 1.36 -12.94
CA LYS A 211 4.88 2.71 -12.86
C LYS A 211 4.09 3.61 -13.80
N PHE A 212 3.59 4.72 -13.28
CA PHE A 212 2.86 5.75 -14.02
C PHE A 212 3.62 7.06 -13.92
N TYR A 213 3.82 7.73 -15.05
CA TYR A 213 4.52 9.01 -15.10
C TYR A 213 3.56 10.13 -15.46
N ASP A 214 3.47 11.13 -14.58
CA ASP A 214 2.78 12.38 -14.86
C ASP A 214 3.82 13.49 -15.12
N LYS A 215 3.71 14.10 -16.30
CA LYS A 215 4.64 15.14 -16.77
C LYS A 215 4.33 16.52 -16.20
N SER A 216 3.17 16.69 -15.57
CA SER A 216 2.74 17.95 -14.99
C SER A 216 3.73 18.44 -13.94
N LYS A 217 3.90 19.76 -13.78
CA LYS A 217 4.74 20.30 -12.70
C LYS A 217 4.00 20.23 -11.37
N PHE A 218 4.53 19.47 -10.40
CA PHE A 218 3.87 19.26 -9.10
C PHE A 218 4.26 20.30 -8.04
N HIS A 219 3.29 20.67 -7.22
CA HIS A 219 3.49 21.22 -5.89
C HIS A 219 3.66 20.08 -4.88
N TRP A 220 4.53 20.30 -3.91
CA TRP A 220 4.80 19.39 -2.79
C TRP A 220 4.83 20.24 -1.53
N SER A 221 3.89 19.99 -0.63
CA SER A 221 3.96 20.52 0.74
C SER A 221 5.02 19.75 1.54
N GLU A 222 5.63 20.41 2.52
CA GLU A 222 6.50 19.79 3.53
C GLU A 222 5.71 19.45 4.80
#